data_AF-A0A3P1VCD3-F1
#
_entry.id   AF-A0A3P1VCD3-F1
#
_cell.length_a   1.000
_cell.length_b   1.000
_cell.length_c   1.000
_cell.angle_alpha   90.00
_cell.angle_beta   90.00
_cell.angle_gamma   90.00
#
_symmetry.space_group_name_H-M   'P 1'
#
loop_
_entity.id
_entity.type
_entity.pdbx_description
1 polymer ?
#
loop_
_entity_poly.entity_id
_entity_poly.type
_entity_poly.pdbx_seq_one_letter_code
_entity_poly.pdbx_strand_id
1 'polypeptide(L)'
;MIQPFIEKEIHNLKILRLLAIVFLLSIDLVTVSSLGYLAFQNYKNRAVSGSFWDFAGVPLFSIFMTLLLPILPLIWLIIRRFGKLFMQLEHLNDYYANLYQDYCHSIPRVFSGIPPYLFSQEGLIINGNLHQKILTKSDFDQIHILRIRHGIRGTVVLTFYQGEKRVARLTYNILDHPAVHFLLKHISLVHPTVTIRQ
;
A
#
# COMPACT_ATOMS: atom_id res chain seq x y z
N MET A 1 26.71 -8.90 3.85
CA MET A 1 26.49 -7.79 2.88
C MET A 1 24.99 -7.50 2.71
N ILE A 2 24.21 -7.48 3.81
CA ILE A 2 22.73 -7.49 3.78
C ILE A 2 22.16 -6.12 4.15
N GLN A 3 22.83 -5.43 5.06
CA GLN A 3 22.55 -4.05 5.43
C GLN A 3 22.45 -3.08 4.22
N PRO A 4 23.30 -3.18 3.18
CA PRO A 4 23.17 -2.33 1.98
C PRO A 4 21.88 -2.57 1.19
N PHE A 5 21.33 -3.80 1.20
CA PHE A 5 20.07 -4.10 0.53
C PHE A 5 18.89 -3.47 1.27
N ILE A 6 18.81 -3.66 2.59
CA ILE A 6 17.74 -3.10 3.42
C ILE A 6 17.74 -1.57 3.36
N GLU A 7 18.92 -0.94 3.46
CA GLU A 7 19.06 0.51 3.33
C GLU A 7 18.58 1.02 1.96
N LYS A 8 18.97 0.33 0.88
CA LYS A 8 18.54 0.68 -0.48
C LYS A 8 17.04 0.52 -0.65
N GLU A 9 16.45 -0.56 -0.13
CA GLU A 9 15.00 -0.78 -0.25
C GLU A 9 14.21 0.24 0.57
N ILE A 10 14.65 0.58 1.78
CA ILE A 10 14.04 1.66 2.58
C ILE A 10 14.13 2.99 1.83
N HIS A 11 15.28 3.29 1.19
CA HIS A 11 15.43 4.49 0.37
C HIS A 11 14.42 4.52 -0.79
N ASN A 12 14.30 3.43 -1.55
CA ASN A 12 13.33 3.32 -2.64
C ASN A 12 11.89 3.48 -2.15
N LEU A 13 11.55 2.88 -1.01
CA LEU A 13 10.23 3.00 -0.42
C LEU A 13 9.96 4.43 0.10
N LYS A 14 10.96 5.16 0.60
CA LYS A 14 10.85 6.59 0.94
C LYS A 14 10.55 7.44 -0.30
N ILE A 15 11.19 7.15 -1.43
CA ILE A 15 10.90 7.80 -2.71
C ILE A 15 9.47 7.48 -3.14
N LEU A 16 9.05 6.20 -3.10
CA LEU A 16 7.69 5.82 -3.47
C LEU A 16 6.64 6.50 -2.59
N ARG A 17 6.88 6.59 -1.27
CA ARG A 17 6.02 7.32 -0.35
C ARG A 17 5.87 8.78 -0.76
N LEU A 18 6.98 9.44 -1.09
CA LEU A 18 6.96 10.83 -1.54
C LEU A 18 6.18 10.98 -2.85
N LEU A 19 6.46 10.12 -3.84
CA LEU A 19 5.76 10.13 -5.12
C LEU A 19 4.24 9.94 -4.94
N ALA A 20 3.82 9.03 -4.06
CA ALA A 20 2.40 8.81 -3.77
C ALA A 20 1.74 10.06 -3.15
N ILE A 21 2.42 10.73 -2.22
CA ILE A 21 1.92 11.97 -1.59
C ILE A 21 1.86 13.11 -2.61
N VAL A 22 2.92 13.31 -3.41
CA VAL A 22 2.98 14.34 -4.45
C VAL A 22 1.89 14.08 -5.50
N PHE A 23 1.69 12.83 -5.91
CA PHE A 23 0.62 12.46 -6.83
C PHE A 23 -0.76 12.85 -6.28
N LEU A 24 -1.05 12.52 -5.01
CA LEU A 24 -2.32 12.92 -4.39
C LEU A 24 -2.53 14.44 -4.35
N LEU A 25 -1.51 15.20 -3.96
CA LEU A 25 -1.58 16.66 -3.92
C LEU A 25 -1.67 17.28 -5.33
N SER A 26 -1.05 16.64 -6.34
CA SER A 26 -1.11 17.11 -7.72
C SER A 26 -2.52 17.05 -8.29
N ILE A 27 -3.33 16.06 -7.89
CA ILE A 27 -4.74 15.96 -8.32
C ILE A 27 -5.52 17.19 -7.84
N ASP A 28 -5.34 17.58 -6.59
CA ASP A 28 -5.98 18.76 -6.02
C ASP A 28 -5.51 20.04 -6.72
N LEU A 29 -4.19 20.20 -6.86
CA LEU A 29 -3.58 21.34 -7.54
C LEU A 29 -4.08 21.50 -8.98
N VAL A 30 -4.15 20.41 -9.74
CA VAL A 30 -4.64 20.41 -11.13
C VAL A 30 -6.12 20.77 -11.17
N THR A 31 -6.92 20.26 -10.24
CA THR A 31 -8.36 20.55 -10.17
C THR A 31 -8.61 22.02 -9.87
N VAL A 32 -7.97 22.58 -8.85
CA VAL A 32 -8.12 23.99 -8.47
C VAL A 32 -7.56 24.91 -9.55
N SER A 33 -6.43 24.57 -10.17
CA SER A 33 -5.86 25.35 -11.27
C SER A 33 -6.79 25.39 -12.49
N SER A 34 -7.43 24.27 -12.81
CA SER A 34 -8.39 24.17 -13.92
C SER A 34 -9.63 25.02 -13.65
N LEU A 35 -10.16 24.97 -12.43
CA LEU A 35 -11.29 25.81 -12.01
C LEU A 35 -10.91 27.30 -11.97
N GLY A 36 -9.71 27.62 -11.51
CA GLY A 36 -9.17 28.98 -11.52
C GLY A 36 -9.06 29.53 -12.94
N TYR A 37 -8.59 28.73 -13.89
CA TYR A 37 -8.54 29.11 -15.30
C TYR A 37 -9.95 29.38 -15.87
N LEU A 38 -10.93 28.51 -15.59
CA LEU A 38 -12.31 28.71 -16.02
C LEU A 38 -12.94 29.96 -15.38
N ALA A 39 -12.68 30.21 -14.10
CA ALA A 39 -13.13 31.40 -13.40
C ALA A 39 -12.51 32.67 -14.03
N PHE A 40 -11.23 32.62 -14.40
CA PHE A 40 -10.54 33.75 -15.04
C PHE A 40 -11.11 34.08 -16.42
N GLN A 41 -11.42 33.06 -17.22
CA GLN A 41 -12.08 33.26 -18.51
C GLN A 41 -13.46 33.92 -18.34
N ASN A 42 -14.25 33.46 -17.37
CA ASN A 42 -15.56 34.06 -17.07
C ASN A 42 -15.45 35.50 -16.55
N TYR A 43 -14.47 35.78 -15.69
CA TYR A 43 -14.17 37.11 -15.19
C TYR A 43 -13.87 38.09 -16.34
N LYS A 44 -13.02 37.68 -17.29
CA LYS A 44 -12.71 38.46 -18.50
C LYS A 44 -13.95 38.67 -19.39
N ASN A 45 -14.69 37.61 -19.67
CA ASN A 45 -15.83 37.66 -20.59
C ASN A 45 -16.99 38.52 -20.07
N ARG A 46 -17.15 38.61 -18.74
CA ARG A 46 -18.21 39.41 -18.10
C ARG A 46 -17.79 40.84 -17.76
N ALA A 47 -16.55 41.23 -18.08
CA ALA A 47 -15.98 42.55 -17.77
C ALA A 47 -16.23 42.98 -16.31
N VAL A 48 -16.05 42.05 -15.38
CA VAL A 48 -16.29 42.29 -13.95
C VAL A 48 -15.33 43.37 -13.46
N SER A 49 -15.85 44.39 -12.77
CA SER A 49 -15.04 45.44 -12.15
C SER A 49 -14.36 44.94 -10.87
N GLY A 50 -13.16 45.45 -10.60
CA GLY A 50 -12.35 45.03 -9.44
C GLY A 50 -11.35 43.93 -9.78
N SER A 51 -10.66 43.36 -8.79
CA SER A 51 -9.63 42.35 -9.03
C SER A 51 -10.22 40.95 -9.21
N PHE A 52 -9.53 40.08 -9.96
CA PHE A 52 -9.92 38.68 -10.08
C PHE A 52 -10.00 37.96 -8.72
N TRP A 53 -9.11 38.31 -7.78
CA TRP A 53 -9.04 37.69 -6.47
C TRP A 53 -10.23 38.05 -5.59
N ASP A 54 -10.79 39.24 -5.72
CA ASP A 54 -12.04 39.62 -5.03
C ASP A 54 -13.24 38.81 -5.57
N PHE A 55 -13.22 38.49 -6.87
CA PHE A 55 -14.27 37.72 -7.52
C PHE A 55 -14.19 36.20 -7.24
N ALA A 56 -12.99 35.61 -7.28
CA ALA A 56 -12.82 34.15 -7.29
C ALA A 56 -11.96 33.60 -6.12
N GLY A 57 -11.28 34.44 -5.35
CA GLY A 57 -10.34 33.99 -4.31
C GLY A 57 -10.99 33.13 -3.23
N VAL A 58 -12.07 33.63 -2.61
CA VAL A 58 -12.80 32.91 -1.55
C VAL A 58 -13.42 31.60 -2.07
N PRO A 59 -14.12 31.57 -3.23
CA PRO A 59 -14.62 30.33 -3.82
C PRO A 59 -13.51 29.31 -4.12
N LEU A 60 -12.40 29.73 -4.76
CA LEU A 60 -11.30 28.83 -5.12
C LEU A 60 -10.62 28.25 -3.87
N PHE A 61 -10.41 29.07 -2.85
CA PHE A 61 -9.84 28.62 -1.57
C PHE A 61 -10.77 27.64 -0.85
N SER A 62 -12.08 27.91 -0.85
CA SER A 62 -13.08 27.03 -0.24
C SER A 62 -13.11 25.66 -0.92
N ILE A 63 -13.00 25.64 -2.25
CA ILE A 63 -12.91 24.40 -3.05
C ILE A 63 -11.62 23.65 -2.71
N PHE A 64 -10.47 24.33 -2.69
CA PHE A 64 -9.18 23.74 -2.31
C PHE A 64 -9.23 23.08 -0.92
N MET A 65 -9.76 23.78 0.08
CA MET A 65 -9.90 23.23 1.43
C MET A 65 -10.86 22.03 1.48
N THR A 66 -11.93 22.06 0.69
CA THR A 66 -12.88 20.94 0.61
C THR A 66 -12.24 19.71 -0.03
N LEU A 67 -11.42 19.89 -1.07
CA LEU A 67 -10.70 18.81 -1.74
C LEU A 67 -9.58 18.21 -0.87
N LEU A 68 -8.93 19.03 -0.04
CA LEU A 68 -7.93 18.56 0.92
C LEU A 68 -8.52 17.64 2.00
N LEU A 69 -9.79 17.81 2.36
CA LEU A 69 -10.44 17.08 3.46
C LEU A 69 -10.36 15.54 3.31
N PRO A 70 -10.67 14.94 2.14
CA PRO A 70 -10.42 13.51 1.92
C PRO A 70 -8.95 13.15 1.64
N ILE A 71 -8.14 14.09 1.12
CA ILE A 71 -6.74 13.83 0.76
C ILE A 71 -5.84 13.71 2.00
N LEU A 72 -6.04 14.55 3.00
CA LEU A 72 -5.22 14.56 4.22
C LEU A 72 -5.26 13.22 4.97
N PRO A 73 -6.42 12.58 5.22
CA PRO A 73 -6.48 11.23 5.78
C PRO A 73 -5.75 10.18 4.94
N LEU A 74 -5.82 10.27 3.60
CA LEU A 74 -5.11 9.35 2.71
C LEU A 74 -3.58 9.52 2.81
N ILE A 75 -3.10 10.76 2.85
CA ILE A 75 -1.68 11.07 3.08
C ILE A 75 -1.24 10.52 4.44
N TRP A 76 -2.02 10.74 5.50
CA TRP A 76 -1.73 10.21 6.82
C TRP A 76 -1.64 8.67 6.83
N LEU A 77 -2.58 7.99 6.16
CA LEU A 77 -2.55 6.53 6.01
C LEU A 77 -1.29 6.06 5.28
N ILE A 78 -0.89 6.74 4.20
CA ILE A 78 0.35 6.44 3.47
C ILE A 78 1.56 6.59 4.40
N ILE A 79 1.70 7.72 5.09
CA ILE A 79 2.82 7.97 6.01
C ILE A 79 2.92 6.87 7.07
N ARG A 80 1.80 6.57 7.72
CA ARG A 80 1.72 5.55 8.77
C ARG A 80 2.09 4.16 8.24
N ARG A 81 1.56 3.77 7.09
CA ARG A 81 1.78 2.43 6.52
C ARG A 81 3.25 2.21 6.12
N PHE A 82 3.86 3.19 5.46
CA PHE A 82 5.28 3.14 5.12
C PHE A 82 6.18 3.17 6.37
N GLY A 83 5.85 4.03 7.35
CA GLY A 83 6.64 4.13 8.59
C GLY A 83 6.72 2.80 9.35
N LYS A 84 5.59 2.07 9.44
CA LYS A 84 5.59 0.75 10.07
C LYS A 84 6.41 -0.28 9.29
N LEU A 85 6.36 -0.25 7.96
CA LEU A 85 7.19 -1.13 7.14
C LEU A 85 8.68 -0.83 7.33
N PHE A 86 9.09 0.45 7.41
CA PHE A 86 10.48 0.81 7.66
C PHE A 86 10.99 0.22 8.96
N MET A 87 10.24 0.42 10.05
CA MET A 87 10.58 -0.14 11.35
C MET A 87 10.74 -1.67 11.31
N GLN A 88 9.90 -2.37 10.53
CA GLN A 88 10.00 -3.82 10.38
C GLN A 88 11.24 -4.23 9.61
N LEU A 89 11.54 -3.56 8.49
CA LEU A 89 12.72 -3.85 7.68
C LEU A 89 14.02 -3.58 8.45
N GLU A 90 14.06 -2.51 9.25
CA GLU A 90 15.21 -2.15 10.09
C GLU A 90 15.47 -3.18 11.21
N HIS A 91 14.43 -3.87 11.69
CA HIS A 91 14.55 -4.89 12.74
C HIS A 91 14.74 -6.32 12.21
N LEU A 92 14.82 -6.53 10.88
CA LEU A 92 15.11 -7.85 10.36
C LEU A 92 16.58 -8.23 10.63
N ASN A 93 16.79 -9.34 11.31
CA ASN A 93 18.05 -10.08 11.29
C ASN A 93 18.41 -10.54 9.86
N ASP A 94 19.67 -10.95 9.70
CA ASP A 94 20.24 -11.32 8.40
C ASP A 94 19.48 -12.42 7.66
N TYR A 95 18.99 -13.44 8.37
CA TYR A 95 18.25 -14.55 7.75
C TYR A 95 16.96 -14.06 7.08
N TYR A 96 16.13 -13.31 7.81
CA TYR A 96 14.86 -12.82 7.27
C TYR A 96 15.04 -11.66 6.30
N ALA A 97 16.12 -10.88 6.43
CA ALA A 97 16.49 -9.88 5.45
C ALA A 97 16.87 -10.51 4.09
N ASN A 98 17.62 -11.62 4.10
CA ASN A 98 17.88 -12.41 2.88
C ASN A 98 16.58 -12.97 2.28
N LEU A 99 15.72 -13.55 3.13
CA LEU A 99 14.43 -14.08 2.66
C LEU A 99 13.56 -12.97 2.04
N TYR A 100 13.61 -11.77 2.60
CA TYR A 100 12.93 -10.61 2.04
C TYR A 100 13.56 -10.15 0.72
N GLN A 101 14.88 -10.23 0.58
CA GLN A 101 15.56 -9.95 -0.68
C GLN A 101 15.11 -10.94 -1.78
N ASP A 102 15.05 -12.24 -1.47
CA ASP A 102 14.54 -13.27 -2.39
C ASP A 102 13.08 -13.03 -2.76
N TYR A 103 12.27 -12.61 -1.78
CA TYR A 103 10.89 -12.20 -2.02
C TYR A 103 10.81 -11.04 -3.01
N CYS A 104 11.66 -10.02 -2.85
CA CYS A 104 11.70 -8.86 -3.75
C CYS A 104 12.14 -9.24 -5.18
N HIS A 105 13.07 -10.18 -5.33
CA HIS A 105 13.50 -10.67 -6.65
C HIS A 105 12.46 -11.57 -7.33
N SER A 106 11.62 -12.27 -6.56
CA SER A 106 10.61 -13.19 -7.12
C SER A 106 9.34 -12.50 -7.62
N ILE A 107 9.15 -11.22 -7.34
CA ILE A 107 7.95 -10.48 -7.70
C ILE A 107 8.31 -9.37 -8.70
N PRO A 108 7.63 -9.29 -9.85
CA PRO A 108 7.77 -8.14 -10.73
C PRO A 108 7.25 -6.90 -10.01
N ARG A 109 8.17 -6.04 -9.54
CA ARG A 109 7.86 -4.78 -8.88
C ARG A 109 8.22 -3.63 -9.82
N VAL A 110 7.21 -3.00 -10.41
CA VAL A 110 7.36 -1.68 -11.03
C VAL A 110 7.24 -0.66 -9.89
N PHE A 111 8.39 -0.23 -9.37
CA PHE A 111 8.55 0.50 -8.11
C PHE A 111 8.15 -0.32 -6.87
N SER A 112 8.83 -0.08 -5.73
CA SER A 112 8.76 -0.87 -4.50
C SER A 112 7.38 -0.81 -3.82
N GLY A 113 6.35 -1.44 -4.39
CA GLY A 113 5.04 -1.54 -3.74
C GLY A 113 5.16 -2.14 -2.33
N ILE A 114 4.38 -1.62 -1.38
CA ILE A 114 4.38 -2.14 0.00
C ILE A 114 4.05 -3.63 -0.03
N PRO A 115 4.94 -4.49 0.48
CA PRO A 115 4.71 -5.93 0.46
C PRO A 115 3.49 -6.26 1.33
N PRO A 116 2.53 -7.04 0.85
CA PRO A 116 1.32 -7.40 1.61
C PRO A 116 1.62 -8.25 2.85
N TYR A 117 2.78 -8.90 2.89
CA TYR A 117 3.28 -9.61 4.05
C TYR A 117 4.81 -9.54 4.11
N LEU A 118 5.37 -9.86 5.28
CA LEU A 118 6.80 -9.95 5.54
C LEU A 118 7.07 -11.12 6.49
N PHE A 119 8.08 -11.93 6.20
CA PHE A 119 8.58 -12.92 7.16
C PHE A 119 9.57 -12.26 8.11
N SER A 120 9.43 -12.51 9.41
CA SER A 120 10.29 -11.96 10.46
C SER A 120 10.57 -13.02 11.53
N GLN A 121 11.48 -12.69 12.46
CA GLN A 121 11.83 -13.51 13.62
C GLN A 121 10.63 -13.73 14.54
N GLU A 122 9.69 -12.78 14.56
CA GLU A 122 8.46 -12.83 15.35
C GLU A 122 7.34 -13.64 14.65
N GLY A 123 7.50 -13.95 13.36
CA GLY A 123 6.51 -14.68 12.56
C GLY A 123 6.16 -14.00 11.24
N LEU A 124 4.96 -14.31 10.73
CA LEU A 124 4.45 -13.76 9.48
C LEU A 124 3.70 -12.44 9.75
N ILE A 125 4.28 -11.34 9.34
CA ILE A 125 3.67 -10.02 9.44
C ILE A 125 2.78 -9.81 8.21
N ILE A 126 1.50 -9.51 8.43
CA ILE A 126 0.55 -9.13 7.40
C ILE A 126 0.34 -7.61 7.42
N ASN A 127 0.61 -6.98 6.29
CA ASN A 127 0.53 -5.53 6.10
C ASN A 127 -0.82 -5.11 5.52
N GLY A 128 -1.79 -4.89 6.41
CA GLY A 128 -3.08 -4.29 6.05
C GLY A 128 -3.00 -2.77 5.83
N ASN A 129 -4.11 -2.20 5.35
CA ASN A 129 -4.20 -0.75 5.11
C ASN A 129 -4.24 0.07 6.42
N LEU A 130 -4.94 -0.43 7.45
CA LEU A 130 -5.15 0.26 8.73
C LEU A 130 -4.32 -0.33 9.86
N HIS A 131 -4.20 -1.66 9.87
CA HIS A 131 -3.54 -2.42 10.92
C HIS A 131 -2.57 -3.42 10.31
N GLN A 132 -1.50 -3.66 11.05
CA GLN A 132 -0.61 -4.79 10.81
C GLN A 132 -0.96 -5.87 11.81
N LYS A 133 -0.79 -7.11 11.41
CA LYS A 133 -1.00 -8.26 12.26
C LYS A 133 0.19 -9.18 12.15
N ILE A 134 0.75 -9.57 13.28
CA ILE A 134 1.82 -10.57 13.34
C ILE A 134 1.12 -11.90 13.60
N LEU A 135 1.39 -12.88 12.75
CA LEU A 135 0.92 -14.25 12.88
C LEU A 135 2.09 -15.14 13.30
N THR A 136 2.01 -15.62 14.51
CA THR A 136 2.91 -16.63 15.07
C THR A 136 2.36 -18.03 14.76
N LYS A 137 3.14 -19.07 15.12
CA LYS A 137 2.74 -20.47 14.93
C LYS A 137 1.41 -20.82 15.64
N SER A 138 1.09 -20.20 16.78
CA SER A 138 -0.15 -20.50 17.50
C SER A 138 -1.38 -19.80 16.93
N ASP A 139 -1.19 -18.85 16.00
CA ASP A 139 -2.27 -17.96 15.55
C ASP A 139 -3.07 -18.50 14.37
N PHE A 140 -2.57 -19.52 13.67
CA PHE A 140 -3.28 -20.16 12.55
C PHE A 140 -2.83 -21.61 12.37
N ASP A 141 -3.76 -22.50 12.02
CA ASP A 141 -3.51 -23.91 11.70
C ASP A 141 -3.79 -24.22 10.21
N GLN A 142 -4.54 -23.35 9.54
CA GLN A 142 -5.00 -23.56 8.16
C GLN A 142 -4.87 -22.32 7.29
N ILE A 143 -4.54 -22.53 6.01
CA ILE A 143 -4.60 -21.52 4.96
C ILE A 143 -5.52 -22.02 3.86
N HIS A 144 -6.60 -21.28 3.62
CA HIS A 144 -7.53 -21.56 2.52
C HIS A 144 -7.23 -20.63 1.35
N ILE A 145 -7.10 -21.20 0.16
CA ILE A 145 -6.78 -20.49 -1.07
C ILE A 145 -8.00 -20.55 -1.98
N LEU A 146 -8.68 -19.42 -2.15
CA LEU A 146 -9.79 -19.31 -3.09
C LEU A 146 -9.33 -18.58 -4.36
N ARG A 147 -9.45 -19.25 -5.51
CA ARG A 147 -9.16 -18.67 -6.82
C ARG A 147 -10.48 -18.34 -7.53
N ILE A 148 -10.69 -17.07 -7.84
CA ILE A 148 -11.92 -16.55 -8.43
C ILE A 148 -11.60 -16.00 -9.81
N ARG A 149 -12.21 -16.55 -10.86
CA ARG A 149 -12.05 -16.06 -12.24
C ARG A 149 -13.22 -15.14 -12.61
N HIS A 150 -12.91 -13.97 -13.17
CA HIS A 150 -13.88 -12.98 -13.67
C HIS A 150 -13.51 -12.63 -15.12
N GLY A 151 -13.90 -13.51 -16.05
CA GLY A 151 -13.53 -13.38 -17.46
C GLY A 151 -12.01 -13.45 -17.65
N ILE A 152 -11.43 -12.37 -18.22
CA ILE A 152 -9.98 -12.24 -18.48
C ILE A 152 -9.20 -11.93 -17.20
N ARG A 153 -9.85 -11.39 -16.17
CA ARG A 153 -9.23 -11.10 -14.87
C ARG A 153 -9.49 -12.25 -13.90
N GLY A 154 -8.71 -12.29 -12.83
CA GLY A 154 -9.09 -13.10 -11.69
C GLY A 154 -8.29 -12.75 -10.45
N THR A 155 -8.77 -13.28 -9.33
CA THR A 155 -8.38 -12.87 -7.99
C THR A 155 -8.03 -14.11 -7.19
N VAL A 156 -6.93 -14.07 -6.45
CA VAL A 156 -6.61 -15.07 -5.42
C VAL A 156 -6.82 -14.46 -4.06
N VAL A 157 -7.53 -15.20 -3.21
CA VAL A 157 -7.75 -14.86 -1.82
C VAL A 157 -7.10 -15.93 -0.96
N LEU A 158 -6.16 -15.53 -0.10
CA LEU A 158 -5.62 -16.38 0.94
C LEU A 158 -6.25 -15.99 2.26
N THR A 159 -6.84 -16.95 2.95
CA THR A 159 -7.46 -16.73 4.26
C THR A 159 -6.80 -17.63 5.28
N PHE A 160 -6.31 -17.04 6.37
CA PHE A 160 -5.68 -17.73 7.48
C PHE A 160 -6.73 -18.02 8.54
N TYR A 161 -6.76 -19.25 9.04
CA TYR A 161 -7.73 -19.73 10.02
C TYR A 161 -7.02 -20.35 11.23
N GLN A 162 -7.67 -20.23 12.39
CA GLN A 162 -7.38 -20.99 13.61
C GLN A 162 -8.65 -21.78 13.95
N GLY A 163 -8.70 -23.06 13.61
CA GLY A 163 -9.94 -23.82 13.58
C GLY A 163 -10.94 -23.18 12.62
N GLU A 164 -12.16 -22.86 13.08
CA GLU A 164 -13.19 -22.20 12.27
C GLU A 164 -13.05 -20.66 12.24
N LYS A 165 -12.17 -20.09 13.07
CA LYS A 165 -12.06 -18.63 13.20
C LYS A 165 -11.13 -18.07 12.14
N ARG A 166 -11.63 -17.15 11.31
CA ARG A 166 -10.80 -16.38 10.38
C ARG A 166 -9.89 -15.41 11.13
N VAL A 167 -8.61 -15.46 10.83
CA VAL A 167 -7.54 -14.71 11.51
C VAL A 167 -7.02 -13.56 10.66
N ALA A 168 -6.78 -13.81 9.37
CA ALA A 168 -6.30 -12.81 8.42
C ALA A 168 -6.72 -13.15 6.99
N ARG A 169 -6.60 -12.16 6.09
CA ARG A 169 -6.88 -12.35 4.66
C ARG A 169 -5.93 -11.51 3.82
N LEU A 170 -5.40 -12.11 2.76
CA LEU A 170 -4.67 -11.45 1.69
C LEU A 170 -5.44 -11.62 0.39
N THR A 171 -5.53 -10.56 -0.40
CA THR A 171 -6.22 -10.58 -1.69
C THR A 171 -5.26 -10.07 -2.76
N TYR A 172 -5.15 -10.80 -3.86
CA TYR A 172 -4.33 -10.48 -5.02
C TYR A 172 -5.20 -10.45 -6.26
N ASN A 173 -5.10 -9.40 -7.06
CA ASN A 173 -5.95 -9.21 -8.26
C ASN A 173 -5.40 -9.94 -9.51
N ILE A 174 -4.62 -11.00 -9.29
CA ILE A 174 -4.03 -11.86 -10.32
C ILE A 174 -4.17 -13.32 -9.85
N LEU A 175 -4.66 -14.21 -10.72
CA LEU A 175 -4.91 -15.64 -10.42
C LEU A 175 -3.67 -16.42 -10.02
N ASP A 176 -2.50 -16.01 -10.52
CA ASP A 176 -1.24 -16.69 -10.28
C ASP A 176 -0.17 -15.69 -9.87
N HIS A 177 -0.40 -15.05 -8.72
CA HIS A 177 0.48 -13.99 -8.23
C HIS A 177 1.76 -14.60 -7.61
N PRO A 178 2.98 -14.22 -8.04
CA PRO A 178 4.24 -14.80 -7.53
C PRO A 178 4.40 -14.71 -6.01
N ALA A 179 3.90 -13.64 -5.38
CA ALA A 179 3.88 -13.51 -3.93
C ALA A 179 3.11 -14.63 -3.20
N VAL A 180 2.09 -15.23 -3.84
CA VAL A 180 1.35 -16.35 -3.28
C VAL A 180 2.23 -17.60 -3.29
N HIS A 181 2.87 -17.90 -4.42
CA HIS A 181 3.81 -19.02 -4.52
C HIS A 181 4.96 -18.90 -3.54
N PHE A 182 5.54 -17.69 -3.42
CA PHE A 182 6.60 -17.45 -2.47
C PHE A 182 6.13 -17.70 -1.02
N LEU A 183 4.91 -17.28 -0.67
CA LEU A 183 4.35 -17.52 0.65
C LEU A 183 4.21 -19.01 0.92
N LEU A 184 3.57 -19.75 0.01
CA LEU A 184 3.31 -21.18 0.19
C LEU A 184 4.61 -21.99 0.24
N LYS A 185 5.64 -21.59 -0.50
CA LYS A 185 6.96 -22.22 -0.47
C LYS A 185 7.67 -22.07 0.89
N HIS A 186 7.47 -20.94 1.58
CA HIS A 186 8.22 -20.58 2.77
C HIS A 186 7.38 -20.53 4.06
N ILE A 187 6.07 -20.80 3.99
CA ILE A 187 5.18 -20.74 5.16
C ILE A 187 5.59 -21.72 6.26
N SER A 188 6.20 -22.85 5.88
CA SER A 188 6.73 -23.84 6.82
C SER A 188 7.81 -23.28 7.75
N LEU A 189 8.48 -22.19 7.37
CA LEU A 189 9.45 -21.49 8.23
C LEU A 189 8.78 -20.86 9.46
N VAL A 190 7.51 -20.46 9.34
CA VAL A 190 6.72 -19.88 10.44
C VAL A 190 5.82 -20.94 11.09
N HIS A 191 5.25 -21.83 10.27
CA HIS A 191 4.35 -22.87 10.73
C HIS A 191 4.58 -24.19 9.95
N PRO A 192 5.43 -25.10 10.46
CA PRO A 192 5.82 -26.32 9.73
C PRO A 192 4.65 -27.27 9.39
N THR A 193 3.60 -27.27 10.22
CA THR A 193 2.48 -28.22 10.13
C THR A 193 1.18 -27.56 9.65
N VAL A 194 1.27 -26.41 8.95
CA VAL A 194 0.07 -25.70 8.48
C VAL A 194 -0.64 -26.51 7.39
N THR A 195 -1.95 -26.66 7.48
CA THR A 195 -2.73 -27.33 6.44
C THR A 195 -3.13 -26.33 5.36
N ILE A 196 -2.79 -26.61 4.10
CA ILE A 196 -3.17 -25.78 2.96
C ILE A 196 -4.37 -26.41 2.27
N ARG A 197 -5.50 -25.69 2.20
CA ARG A 197 -6.71 -26.09 1.48
C ARG A 197 -6.88 -25.21 0.23
N GLN A 198 -7.22 -25.81 -0.89
CA GLN A 198 -7.43 -25.14 -2.19
C GLN A 198 -8.88 -25.27 -2.64
#